data_AF-A0A9D5N967-F1
#
_entry.id   AF-A0A9D5N967-F1
#
_cell.length_a   1.000
_cell.length_b   1.000
_cell.length_c   1.000
_cell.angle_alpha   90.00
_cell.angle_beta   90.00
_cell.angle_gamma   90.00
#
_symmetry.space_group_name_H-M   'P 1'
#
loop_
_entity.id
_entity.type
_entity.pdbx_description
1 polymer ?
#
loop_
_entity_poly.entity_id
_entity_poly.type
_entity_poly.pdbx_seq_one_letter_code
_entity_poly.pdbx_strand_id
1 'polypeptide(L)'
;MSGWMADFGEYLPVDCVLYDGDPKVYHNQWPAIWARMNREAVEECGVRDSVFFFMRAGYTGSIGNAACMWTGDQHVDWSKDDGLPSVIPASLSLGMSAQPLVHSDVGGYTTVMNMTRTKELLLRWEEMNVWTPLYRFHEGNQPSRNVQFDADEELLSHLAKQSRIHAALKPYLLKAEEEAHKGIPAMRPLFYHYDEYFDDDKEYLLGRDILVAPIRKQGRTDRHVLLPDDTWIELATGKEYRKGDYLINAPLGQIPVFYRKNHTMLDDDTIADLISLIRS
;
A
#
# COMPACT_ATOMS: atom_id res chain seq x y z
N MET A 1 22.52 -2.95 -8.96
CA MET A 1 21.31 -3.11 -8.13
C MET A 1 20.27 -2.16 -8.67
N SER A 2 19.07 -2.63 -9.02
CA SER A 2 18.01 -1.81 -9.63
C SER A 2 17.04 -1.21 -8.59
N GLY A 3 17.28 -1.45 -7.30
CA GLY A 3 16.61 -0.75 -6.22
C GLY A 3 16.94 -1.28 -4.84
N TRP A 4 16.54 -0.55 -3.80
CA TRP A 4 16.85 -0.89 -2.40
C TRP A 4 15.86 -0.28 -1.39
N MET A 5 15.84 -0.86 -0.19
CA MET A 5 15.28 -0.22 1.00
C MET A 5 16.30 0.80 1.53
N ALA A 6 15.96 2.08 1.55
CA ALA A 6 16.72 3.14 2.19
C ALA A 6 16.17 3.35 3.61
N ASP A 7 16.52 2.43 4.50
CA ASP A 7 15.93 2.31 5.84
C ASP A 7 16.43 3.39 6.82
N PHE A 8 15.82 3.44 8.00
CA PHE A 8 16.10 4.37 9.09
C PHE A 8 15.94 5.85 8.71
N GLY A 9 16.54 6.74 9.50
CA GLY A 9 16.42 8.19 9.42
C GLY A 9 15.95 8.81 10.74
N GLU A 10 15.27 8.04 11.60
CA GLU A 10 14.55 8.50 12.78
C GLU A 10 15.34 8.41 14.10
N TYR A 11 16.60 7.97 14.05
CA TYR A 11 17.39 7.62 15.24
C TYR A 11 18.55 8.57 15.58
N LEU A 12 18.63 9.77 14.98
CA LEU A 12 19.71 10.70 15.30
C LEU A 12 19.65 11.09 16.79
N PRO A 13 20.63 10.72 17.64
CA PRO A 13 20.56 11.02 19.06
C PRO A 13 20.67 12.53 19.29
N VAL A 14 19.88 13.07 20.23
CA VAL A 14 19.85 14.52 20.52
C VAL A 14 21.07 15.00 21.32
N ASP A 15 21.93 14.08 21.74
CA ASP A 15 23.17 14.30 22.50
C ASP A 15 24.42 13.95 21.70
N CYS A 16 24.30 13.66 20.39
CA CYS A 16 25.45 13.42 19.53
C CYS A 16 26.16 14.73 19.15
N VAL A 17 27.41 14.61 18.68
CA VAL A 17 28.17 15.75 18.15
C VAL A 17 28.16 15.68 16.63
N LEU A 18 27.53 16.67 16.00
CA LEU A 18 27.53 16.84 14.55
C LEU A 18 28.76 17.64 14.10
N TYR A 19 29.15 17.48 12.83
CA TYR A 19 30.16 18.35 12.22
C TYR A 19 29.73 19.83 12.26
N ASP A 20 28.45 20.08 12.00
CA ASP A 20 27.82 21.40 12.09
C ASP A 20 26.35 21.24 12.54
N GLY A 21 25.83 22.22 13.29
CA GLY A 21 24.44 22.28 13.74
C GLY A 21 24.10 21.63 15.09
N ASP A 22 22.85 21.86 15.54
CA ASP A 22 22.29 21.29 16.79
C ASP A 22 21.56 19.96 16.50
N PRO A 23 21.98 18.83 17.10
CA PRO A 23 21.34 17.53 16.89
C PRO A 23 19.84 17.52 17.21
N LYS A 24 19.34 18.38 18.11
CA LYS A 24 17.91 18.49 18.41
C LYS A 24 17.10 19.03 17.24
N VAL A 25 17.69 19.93 16.46
CA VAL A 25 17.06 20.47 15.23
C VAL A 25 17.18 19.44 14.12
N TYR A 26 18.36 18.83 13.99
CA TYR A 26 18.64 17.87 12.92
C TYR A 26 17.93 16.54 13.10
N HIS A 27 17.50 16.17 14.31
CA HIS A 27 16.78 14.92 14.58
C HIS A 27 15.61 14.71 13.63
N ASN A 28 14.70 15.69 13.53
CA ASN A 28 13.57 15.62 12.61
C ASN A 28 13.96 15.84 11.15
N GLN A 29 15.04 16.57 10.86
CA GLN A 29 15.47 16.81 9.49
C GLN A 29 16.23 15.63 8.88
N TRP A 30 16.71 14.71 9.72
CA TRP A 30 17.59 13.61 9.33
C TRP A 30 16.99 12.69 8.25
N PRO A 31 15.71 12.28 8.32
CA PRO A 31 15.09 11.50 7.24
C PRO A 31 15.11 12.21 5.87
N ALA A 32 14.96 13.54 5.86
CA ALA A 32 14.99 14.33 4.62
C ALA A 32 16.40 14.44 4.05
N ILE A 33 17.41 14.60 4.90
CA ILE A 33 18.82 14.59 4.50
C ILE A 33 19.18 13.21 3.92
N TRP A 34 18.74 12.13 4.57
CA TRP A 34 18.92 10.76 4.09
C TRP A 34 18.24 10.51 2.74
N ALA A 35 17.00 10.99 2.57
CA ALA A 35 16.27 10.90 1.31
C ALA A 35 17.00 11.62 0.18
N ARG A 36 17.49 12.84 0.43
CA ARG A 36 18.23 13.63 -0.55
C ARG A 36 19.52 12.92 -0.96
N MET A 37 20.27 12.36 -0.01
CA MET A 37 21.51 11.63 -0.30
C MET A 37 21.27 10.43 -1.24
N ASN A 38 20.18 9.68 -1.04
CA ASN A 38 19.80 8.58 -1.95
C ASN A 38 19.40 9.10 -3.33
N ARG A 39 18.67 10.22 -3.38
CA ARG A 39 18.25 10.86 -4.64
C ARG A 39 19.46 11.34 -5.45
N GLU A 40 20.39 12.05 -4.81
CA GLU A 40 21.63 12.57 -5.44
C GLU A 40 22.47 11.42 -6.00
N ALA A 41 22.65 10.32 -5.26
CA ALA A 41 23.39 9.16 -5.75
C ALA A 41 22.78 8.55 -7.04
N VAL A 42 21.45 8.48 -7.11
CA VAL A 42 20.73 7.99 -8.30
C VAL A 42 20.86 8.96 -9.48
N GLU A 43 20.74 10.27 -9.22
CA GLU A 43 20.82 11.31 -10.24
C GLU A 43 22.24 11.46 -10.81
N GLU A 44 23.26 11.50 -9.97
CA GLU A 44 24.67 11.65 -10.36
C GLU A 44 25.17 10.45 -11.17
N CYS A 45 24.61 9.26 -10.91
CA CYS A 45 24.89 8.07 -11.70
C CYS A 45 24.09 8.00 -13.01
N GLY A 46 23.14 8.92 -13.25
CA GLY A 46 22.32 8.96 -14.46
C GLY A 46 21.36 7.77 -14.60
N VAL A 47 20.91 7.18 -13.49
CA VAL A 47 20.12 5.93 -13.46
C VAL A 47 18.69 6.12 -12.95
N ARG A 48 18.18 7.36 -12.93
CA ARG A 48 16.86 7.75 -12.38
C ARG A 48 15.70 6.90 -12.87
N ASP A 49 15.69 6.52 -14.14
CA ASP A 49 14.58 5.78 -14.76
C ASP A 49 14.69 4.26 -14.59
N SER A 50 15.77 3.78 -13.96
CA SER A 50 16.10 2.35 -13.87
C SER A 50 16.38 1.86 -12.45
N VAL A 51 16.43 2.79 -11.49
CA VAL A 51 16.76 2.55 -10.10
C VAL A 51 15.73 3.20 -9.20
N PHE A 52 15.21 2.41 -8.25
CA PHE A 52 14.16 2.82 -7.33
C PHE A 52 14.55 2.54 -5.87
N PHE A 53 14.20 3.44 -4.95
CA PHE A 53 14.38 3.19 -3.52
C PHE A 53 13.14 3.59 -2.74
N PHE A 54 12.95 2.97 -1.57
CA PHE A 54 11.82 3.27 -0.69
C PHE A 54 12.27 3.48 0.75
N MET A 55 11.52 4.27 1.51
CA MET A 55 11.87 4.72 2.86
C MET A 55 10.70 4.56 3.83
N ARG A 56 10.94 4.33 5.13
CA ARG A 56 9.91 4.53 6.17
C ARG A 56 9.92 5.93 6.75
N ALA A 57 11.11 6.46 7.03
CA ALA A 57 11.24 7.71 7.75
C ALA A 57 11.07 8.88 6.78
N GLY A 58 10.37 9.92 7.25
CA GLY A 58 10.11 11.10 6.45
C GLY A 58 9.99 12.35 7.29
N TYR A 59 10.35 13.48 6.70
CA TYR A 59 10.04 14.82 7.19
C TYR A 59 9.79 15.75 5.99
N THR A 60 9.58 17.05 6.21
CA THR A 60 9.19 18.00 5.14
C THR A 60 10.08 17.93 3.90
N GLY A 61 11.41 17.79 4.05
CA GLY A 61 12.33 17.71 2.92
C GLY A 61 12.38 16.34 2.21
N SER A 62 11.69 15.32 2.72
CA SER A 62 11.57 14.03 2.04
C SER A 62 10.62 14.11 0.83
N ILE A 63 9.72 15.10 0.80
CA ILE A 63 8.82 15.36 -0.33
C ILE A 63 9.67 15.69 -1.57
N GLY A 64 9.48 14.94 -2.66
CA GLY A 64 10.26 15.05 -3.89
C GLY A 64 11.62 14.33 -3.88
N ASN A 65 12.18 14.02 -2.71
CA ASN A 65 13.42 13.26 -2.61
C ASN A 65 13.16 11.75 -2.49
N ALA A 66 12.25 11.31 -1.63
CA ALA A 66 11.87 9.90 -1.54
C ALA A 66 11.14 9.47 -2.83
N ALA A 67 11.49 8.30 -3.40
CA ALA A 67 10.79 7.79 -4.59
C ALA A 67 9.47 7.08 -4.22
N CYS A 68 9.41 6.44 -3.06
CA CYS A 68 8.21 5.82 -2.50
C CYS A 68 8.38 5.66 -0.99
N MET A 69 7.28 5.69 -0.27
CA MET A 69 7.26 5.36 1.15
C MET A 69 6.84 3.91 1.36
N TRP A 70 7.29 3.31 2.44
CA TRP A 70 6.67 2.14 3.01
C TRP A 70 6.21 2.44 4.45
N THR A 71 5.16 1.76 4.87
CA THR A 71 4.47 2.04 6.13
C THR A 71 5.22 1.61 7.38
N GLY A 72 6.43 1.05 7.27
CA GLY A 72 7.23 0.68 8.42
C GLY A 72 6.94 -0.74 8.96
N ASP A 73 7.33 -0.95 10.21
CA ASP A 73 7.45 -2.28 10.80
C ASP A 73 6.14 -2.74 11.48
N GLN A 74 5.07 -2.98 10.73
CA GLN A 74 3.82 -3.47 11.32
C GLN A 74 4.02 -4.81 12.06
N HIS A 75 3.25 -5.02 13.13
CA HIS A 75 3.09 -6.31 13.77
C HIS A 75 2.54 -7.37 12.80
N VAL A 76 2.96 -8.62 13.00
CA VAL A 76 2.41 -9.78 12.29
C VAL A 76 1.05 -10.22 12.86
N ASP A 77 0.11 -9.28 13.01
CA ASP A 77 -1.22 -9.51 13.60
C ASP A 77 -2.36 -8.66 12.98
N TRP A 78 -3.52 -8.69 13.63
CA TRP A 78 -4.75 -7.98 13.25
C TRP A 78 -5.07 -6.79 14.15
N SER A 79 -4.10 -6.33 14.94
CA SER A 79 -4.30 -5.22 15.88
C SER A 79 -4.62 -3.93 15.13
N LYS A 80 -5.50 -3.11 15.70
CA LYS A 80 -5.95 -1.87 15.05
C LYS A 80 -4.78 -0.91 14.79
N ASP A 81 -3.91 -0.79 15.78
CA ASP A 81 -2.93 0.28 15.86
C ASP A 81 -1.59 -0.09 15.19
N ASP A 82 -1.29 -1.38 15.02
CA ASP A 82 0.02 -1.81 14.47
C ASP A 82 -0.03 -3.02 13.54
N GLY A 83 -1.17 -3.71 13.41
CA GLY A 83 -1.33 -4.84 12.50
C GLY A 83 -1.74 -4.41 11.09
N LEU A 84 -2.24 -5.36 10.28
CA LEU A 84 -2.79 -5.07 8.95
C LEU A 84 -3.75 -3.84 8.92
N PRO A 85 -4.65 -3.63 9.90
CA PRO A 85 -5.52 -2.46 9.92
C PRO A 85 -4.83 -1.10 9.90
N SER A 86 -3.59 -0.95 10.38
CA SER A 86 -2.90 0.35 10.49
C SER A 86 -2.37 0.85 9.14
N VAL A 87 -2.20 -0.04 8.16
CA VAL A 87 -1.61 0.28 6.85
C VAL A 87 -2.42 1.32 6.07
N ILE A 88 -3.75 1.20 6.06
CA ILE A 88 -4.63 2.12 5.32
C ILE A 88 -4.54 3.54 5.88
N PRO A 89 -4.79 3.81 7.19
CA PRO A 89 -4.65 5.16 7.72
C PRO A 89 -3.24 5.73 7.55
N ALA A 90 -2.18 4.91 7.68
CA ALA A 90 -0.81 5.34 7.41
C ALA A 90 -0.61 5.76 5.93
N SER A 91 -1.12 4.96 4.99
CA SER A 91 -0.98 5.25 3.55
C SER A 91 -1.78 6.47 3.13
N LEU A 92 -3.00 6.64 3.65
CA LEU A 92 -3.86 7.79 3.34
C LEU A 92 -3.29 9.08 3.93
N SER A 93 -2.80 9.06 5.17
CA SER A 93 -2.18 10.24 5.80
C SER A 93 -0.89 10.66 5.10
N LEU A 94 -0.05 9.72 4.67
CA LEU A 94 1.12 10.00 3.83
C LEU A 94 0.71 10.61 2.48
N GLY A 95 -0.31 10.06 1.82
CA GLY A 95 -0.86 10.60 0.58
C GLY A 95 -1.32 12.05 0.72
N MET A 96 -2.04 12.37 1.80
CA MET A 96 -2.46 13.73 2.13
C MET A 96 -1.31 14.64 2.59
N SER A 97 -0.16 14.06 2.94
CA SER A 97 1.08 14.77 3.30
C SER A 97 2.07 14.85 2.13
N ALA A 98 1.57 14.79 0.89
CA ALA A 98 2.34 14.89 -0.35
C ALA A 98 3.41 13.78 -0.53
N GLN A 99 3.18 12.59 0.04
CA GLN A 99 3.91 11.36 -0.27
C GLN A 99 2.99 10.43 -1.07
N PRO A 100 2.97 10.56 -2.41
CA PRO A 100 1.87 10.04 -3.22
C PRO A 100 1.96 8.55 -3.55
N LEU A 101 3.13 7.92 -3.31
CA LEU A 101 3.39 6.51 -3.54
C LEU A 101 3.77 5.84 -2.21
N VAL A 102 2.97 4.87 -1.78
CA VAL A 102 3.12 4.19 -0.49
C VAL A 102 2.80 2.70 -0.65
N HIS A 103 3.51 1.83 0.07
CA HIS A 103 3.18 0.41 0.19
C HIS A 103 3.42 -0.14 1.60
N SER A 104 3.17 -1.44 1.82
CA SER A 104 3.47 -2.13 3.08
C SER A 104 4.22 -3.44 2.83
N ASP A 105 4.78 -4.03 3.89
CA ASP A 105 5.26 -5.41 3.83
C ASP A 105 4.07 -6.36 3.76
N VAL A 106 3.99 -7.18 2.71
CA VAL A 106 2.98 -8.25 2.66
C VAL A 106 3.21 -9.21 3.83
N GLY A 107 2.24 -9.24 4.75
CA GLY A 107 2.26 -10.04 5.97
C GLY A 107 2.82 -9.34 7.21
N GLY A 108 3.23 -8.08 7.14
CA GLY A 108 3.85 -7.33 8.23
C GLY A 108 5.31 -7.73 8.47
N TYR A 109 5.92 -7.24 9.55
CA TYR A 109 7.35 -7.43 9.81
C TYR A 109 7.64 -7.93 11.23
N THR A 110 7.13 -7.22 12.23
CA THR A 110 7.56 -7.34 13.62
C THR A 110 6.98 -8.58 14.27
N THR A 111 7.86 -9.54 14.53
CA THR A 111 7.59 -10.74 15.34
C THR A 111 8.29 -10.58 16.67
N VAL A 112 7.51 -10.38 17.73
CA VAL A 112 7.99 -10.31 19.11
C VAL A 112 7.07 -11.10 20.02
N MET A 113 7.57 -11.47 21.21
CA MET A 113 6.84 -12.28 22.19
C MET A 113 6.28 -13.55 21.54
N ASN A 114 4.97 -13.80 21.67
CA ASN A 114 4.26 -14.96 21.15
C ASN A 114 3.58 -14.73 19.80
N MET A 115 3.83 -13.59 19.13
CA MET A 115 3.28 -13.34 17.80
C MET A 115 3.94 -14.23 16.75
N THR A 116 3.15 -14.62 15.75
CA THR A 116 3.57 -15.34 14.55
C THR A 116 2.60 -15.01 13.43
N ARG A 117 3.12 -14.67 12.25
CA ARG A 117 2.34 -14.46 11.04
C ARG A 117 1.61 -15.75 10.67
N THR A 118 0.29 -15.68 10.61
CA THR A 118 -0.55 -16.80 10.17
C THR A 118 -0.69 -16.80 8.65
N LYS A 119 -1.05 -17.97 8.09
CA LYS A 119 -1.37 -18.10 6.66
C LYS A 119 -2.51 -17.17 6.24
N GLU A 120 -3.58 -17.10 7.03
CA GLU A 120 -4.70 -16.18 6.77
C GLU A 120 -4.25 -14.71 6.73
N LEU A 121 -3.42 -14.30 7.69
CA LEU A 121 -2.91 -12.94 7.73
C LEU A 121 -2.08 -12.62 6.49
N LEU A 122 -1.17 -13.51 6.09
CA LEU A 122 -0.34 -13.33 4.90
C LEU A 122 -1.21 -13.14 3.64
N LEU A 123 -2.18 -14.04 3.44
CA LEU A 123 -3.09 -14.01 2.29
C LEU A 123 -3.97 -12.75 2.26
N ARG A 124 -4.55 -12.33 3.40
CA ARG A 124 -5.35 -11.08 3.45
C ARG A 124 -4.51 -9.82 3.24
N TRP A 125 -3.27 -9.84 3.70
CA TRP A 125 -2.34 -8.72 3.48
C TRP A 125 -1.93 -8.63 2.01
N GLU A 126 -1.75 -9.79 1.38
CA GLU A 126 -1.48 -9.93 -0.05
C GLU A 126 -2.64 -9.40 -0.90
N GLU A 127 -3.86 -9.85 -0.61
CA GLU A 127 -5.10 -9.37 -1.24
C GLU A 127 -5.24 -7.86 -1.19
N MET A 128 -4.77 -7.19 -0.11
CA MET A 128 -4.72 -5.73 -0.02
C MET A 128 -3.61 -5.13 -0.91
N ASN A 129 -2.39 -5.66 -0.83
CA ASN A 129 -1.21 -5.01 -1.42
C ASN A 129 -1.15 -5.12 -2.95
N VAL A 130 -1.85 -6.10 -3.54
CA VAL A 130 -2.07 -6.17 -4.99
C VAL A 130 -2.69 -4.88 -5.54
N TRP A 131 -3.49 -4.18 -4.73
CA TRP A 131 -4.15 -2.93 -5.09
C TRP A 131 -3.43 -1.71 -4.51
N THR A 132 -2.10 -1.74 -4.49
CA THR A 132 -1.23 -0.62 -4.10
C THR A 132 -0.19 -0.36 -5.20
N PRO A 133 0.52 0.78 -5.19
CA PRO A 133 1.51 1.11 -6.22
C PRO A 133 2.72 0.17 -6.29
N LEU A 134 3.03 -0.56 -5.20
CA LEU A 134 4.15 -1.49 -5.16
C LEU A 134 3.79 -2.73 -4.33
N TYR A 135 3.97 -3.89 -4.94
CA TYR A 135 3.69 -5.19 -4.34
C TYR A 135 4.98 -5.91 -3.91
N ARG A 136 5.22 -6.05 -2.60
CA ARG A 136 6.48 -6.58 -2.04
C ARG A 136 6.29 -7.37 -0.75
N PHE A 137 6.99 -8.51 -0.63
CA PHE A 137 7.05 -9.32 0.59
C PHE A 137 8.23 -8.97 1.49
N HIS A 138 8.16 -9.43 2.74
CA HIS A 138 9.29 -9.47 3.66
C HIS A 138 9.21 -10.72 4.55
N GLU A 139 10.34 -11.39 4.77
CA GLU A 139 10.38 -12.55 5.68
C GLU A 139 10.10 -12.21 7.16
N GLY A 140 10.16 -10.92 7.52
CA GLY A 140 10.12 -10.43 8.90
C GLY A 140 11.46 -10.58 9.64
N ASN A 141 11.48 -10.14 10.90
CA ASN A 141 12.68 -10.20 11.76
C ASN A 141 12.98 -11.60 12.33
N GLN A 142 12.03 -12.54 12.27
CA GLN A 142 12.21 -13.95 12.69
C GLN A 142 11.62 -14.90 11.64
N PRO A 143 12.27 -15.08 10.47
CA PRO A 143 11.69 -15.80 9.32
C PRO A 143 11.17 -17.21 9.65
N SER A 144 11.91 -17.98 10.45
CA SER A 144 11.59 -19.36 10.81
C SER A 144 10.35 -19.54 11.70
N ARG A 145 9.84 -18.46 12.29
CA ARG A 145 8.64 -18.47 13.14
C ARG A 145 7.37 -18.06 12.40
N ASN A 146 7.51 -17.59 11.17
CA ASN A 146 6.42 -16.98 10.42
C ASN A 146 6.11 -17.80 9.17
N VAL A 147 4.84 -17.84 8.79
CA VAL A 147 4.45 -18.37 7.49
C VAL A 147 5.03 -17.45 6.40
N GLN A 148 5.70 -18.06 5.42
CA GLN A 148 6.24 -17.39 4.23
C GLN A 148 5.40 -17.77 3.00
N PHE A 149 5.52 -16.98 1.93
CA PHE A 149 4.69 -17.13 0.73
C PHE A 149 4.90 -18.47 -0.02
N ASP A 150 5.99 -19.16 0.27
CA ASP A 150 6.40 -20.42 -0.33
C ASP A 150 6.26 -21.62 0.62
N ALA A 151 5.58 -21.44 1.76
CA ALA A 151 5.45 -22.50 2.77
C ALA A 151 4.57 -23.68 2.32
N ASP A 152 3.64 -23.46 1.39
CA ASP A 152 2.82 -24.51 0.79
C ASP A 152 2.27 -24.12 -0.61
N GLU A 153 1.68 -25.10 -1.31
CA GLU A 153 1.16 -24.94 -2.67
C GLU A 153 -0.02 -23.97 -2.76
N GLU A 154 -0.85 -23.87 -1.72
CA GLU A 154 -1.98 -22.93 -1.72
C GLU A 154 -1.48 -21.48 -1.65
N LEU A 155 -0.46 -21.22 -0.83
CA LEU A 155 0.22 -19.92 -0.78
C LEU A 155 0.87 -19.56 -2.11
N LEU A 156 1.58 -20.50 -2.75
CA LEU A 156 2.19 -20.29 -4.06
C LEU A 156 1.14 -20.05 -5.16
N SER A 157 0.02 -20.79 -5.13
CA SER A 157 -1.08 -20.61 -6.07
C SER A 157 -1.76 -19.26 -5.90
N HIS A 158 -1.98 -18.84 -4.64
CA HIS A 158 -2.51 -17.52 -4.34
C HIS A 158 -1.56 -16.42 -4.82
N LEU A 159 -0.25 -16.53 -4.52
CA LEU A 159 0.79 -15.64 -5.02
C LEU A 159 0.78 -15.51 -6.54
N ALA A 160 0.68 -16.64 -7.25
CA ALA A 160 0.62 -16.63 -8.70
C ALA A 160 -0.62 -15.87 -9.22
N LYS A 161 -1.79 -16.07 -8.61
CA LYS A 161 -3.03 -15.36 -8.98
C LYS A 161 -2.92 -13.87 -8.69
N GLN A 162 -2.54 -13.49 -7.47
CA GLN A 162 -2.41 -12.10 -7.04
C GLN A 162 -1.34 -11.33 -7.82
N SER A 163 -0.20 -11.95 -8.11
CA SER A 163 0.86 -11.33 -8.93
C SER A 163 0.39 -11.04 -10.34
N ARG A 164 -0.44 -11.91 -10.94
CA ARG A 164 -1.04 -11.66 -12.25
C ARG A 164 -2.04 -10.51 -12.21
N ILE A 165 -2.85 -10.40 -11.14
CA ILE A 165 -3.76 -9.27 -10.95
C ILE A 165 -2.97 -7.97 -10.86
N HIS A 166 -1.91 -7.93 -10.03
CA HIS A 166 -1.05 -6.75 -9.92
C HIS A 166 -0.35 -6.41 -11.25
N ALA A 167 0.11 -7.42 -12.00
CA ALA A 167 0.71 -7.20 -13.31
C ALA A 167 -0.30 -6.66 -14.34
N ALA A 168 -1.55 -7.15 -14.32
CA ALA A 168 -2.63 -6.63 -15.17
C ALA A 168 -2.99 -5.17 -14.84
N LEU A 169 -2.83 -4.75 -13.58
CA LEU A 169 -3.04 -3.35 -13.16
C LEU A 169 -1.99 -2.38 -13.69
N LYS A 170 -0.87 -2.84 -14.26
CA LYS A 170 0.25 -1.98 -14.67
C LYS A 170 -0.18 -0.76 -15.50
N PRO A 171 -1.01 -0.85 -16.56
CA PRO A 171 -1.41 0.33 -17.34
C PRO A 171 -2.14 1.38 -16.49
N TYR A 172 -2.95 0.95 -15.53
CA TYR A 172 -3.66 1.82 -14.60
C TYR A 172 -2.74 2.43 -13.54
N LEU A 173 -1.84 1.63 -12.97
CA LEU A 173 -0.86 2.09 -11.97
C LEU A 173 0.11 3.13 -12.56
N LEU A 174 0.51 3.00 -13.83
CA LEU A 174 1.33 4.02 -14.51
C LEU A 174 0.59 5.36 -14.65
N LYS A 175 -0.72 5.35 -14.89
CA LYS A 175 -1.54 6.58 -14.90
C LYS A 175 -1.64 7.18 -13.48
N ALA A 176 -1.81 6.34 -12.46
CA ALA A 176 -1.82 6.78 -11.07
C ALA A 176 -0.46 7.35 -10.64
N GLU A 177 0.65 6.77 -11.10
CA GLU A 177 2.01 7.29 -10.91
C GLU A 177 2.22 8.64 -11.62
N GLU A 178 1.68 8.81 -12.84
CA GLU A 178 1.72 10.10 -13.53
C GLU A 178 0.98 11.21 -12.76
N GLU A 179 -0.18 10.89 -12.18
CA GLU A 179 -0.90 11.79 -11.27
C GLU A 179 -0.14 12.02 -9.96
N ALA A 180 0.53 11.00 -9.43
CA ALA A 180 1.40 11.10 -8.25
C ALA A 180 2.54 12.10 -8.46
N HIS A 181 3.14 12.14 -9.65
CA HIS A 181 4.13 13.16 -10.01
C HIS A 181 3.57 14.58 -10.07
N LYS A 182 2.24 14.74 -10.12
CA LYS A 182 1.52 16.03 -10.05
C LYS A 182 1.00 16.33 -8.63
N GLY A 183 1.34 15.49 -7.65
CA GLY A 183 0.95 15.64 -6.24
C GLY A 183 -0.39 15.00 -5.87
N ILE A 184 -1.02 14.24 -6.77
CA ILE A 184 -2.28 13.53 -6.48
C ILE A 184 -1.93 12.10 -6.03
N PRO A 185 -2.21 11.68 -4.79
CA PRO A 185 -1.77 10.38 -4.30
C PRO A 185 -2.42 9.22 -5.06
N ALA A 186 -1.68 8.11 -5.20
CA ALA A 186 -2.20 6.92 -5.86
C ALA A 186 -3.27 6.22 -5.03
N MET A 187 -3.10 6.15 -3.70
CA MET A 187 -4.13 5.70 -2.75
C MET A 187 -4.78 6.93 -2.12
N ARG A 188 -6.10 7.07 -2.24
CA ARG A 188 -6.83 8.28 -1.86
C ARG A 188 -7.90 7.95 -0.83
N PRO A 189 -8.09 8.80 0.18
CA PRO A 189 -9.28 8.69 1.01
C PRO A 189 -10.51 9.00 0.16
N LEU A 190 -11.67 8.45 0.51
CA LEU A 190 -12.90 8.68 -0.26
C LEU A 190 -13.23 10.18 -0.33
N PHE A 191 -12.98 10.93 0.75
CA PHE A 191 -13.21 12.38 0.77
C PHE A 191 -12.41 13.18 -0.26
N TYR A 192 -11.36 12.60 -0.85
CA TYR A 192 -10.60 13.26 -1.91
C TYR A 192 -11.48 13.57 -3.14
N HIS A 193 -12.50 12.74 -3.39
CA HIS A 193 -13.44 12.90 -4.50
C HIS A 193 -14.90 13.03 -4.04
N TYR A 194 -15.17 12.84 -2.75
CA TYR A 194 -16.52 12.72 -2.19
C TYR A 194 -16.59 13.28 -0.75
N ASP A 195 -16.85 14.58 -0.59
CA ASP A 195 -16.76 15.33 0.68
C ASP A 195 -17.42 14.69 1.92
N GLU A 196 -18.35 13.75 1.80
CA GLU A 196 -19.06 13.17 2.94
C GLU A 196 -18.26 12.14 3.77
N TYR A 197 -17.10 11.69 3.30
CA TYR A 197 -16.38 10.53 3.83
C TYR A 197 -15.11 10.86 4.63
N PHE A 198 -15.10 11.95 5.41
CA PHE A 198 -13.91 12.42 6.15
C PHE A 198 -13.40 11.44 7.22
N ASP A 199 -14.28 10.66 7.82
CA ASP A 199 -13.96 9.75 8.93
C ASP A 199 -13.65 8.31 8.47
N ASP A 200 -13.64 8.03 7.16
CA ASP A 200 -13.31 6.69 6.67
C ASP A 200 -11.80 6.50 6.45
N ASP A 201 -11.26 5.53 7.17
CA ASP A 201 -9.88 5.05 7.10
C ASP A 201 -9.81 3.53 6.83
N LYS A 202 -10.89 2.95 6.31
CA LYS A 202 -11.08 1.48 6.22
C LYS A 202 -11.07 0.95 4.80
N GLU A 203 -11.24 1.83 3.83
CA GLU A 203 -11.18 1.59 2.40
C GLU A 203 -10.58 2.81 1.70
N TYR A 204 -10.20 2.65 0.45
CA TYR A 204 -9.53 3.70 -0.29
C TYR A 204 -9.85 3.60 -1.77
N LEU A 205 -9.65 4.72 -2.46
CA LEU A 205 -9.63 4.74 -3.91
C LEU A 205 -8.19 4.51 -4.38
N LEU A 206 -7.96 3.50 -5.22
CA LEU A 206 -6.75 3.40 -6.02
C LEU A 206 -6.97 4.19 -7.30
N GLY A 207 -6.27 5.31 -7.45
CA GLY A 207 -6.54 6.29 -8.50
C GLY A 207 -7.94 6.89 -8.38
N ARG A 208 -8.58 7.22 -9.50
CA ARG A 208 -9.94 7.77 -9.51
C ARG A 208 -11.02 6.70 -9.56
N ASP A 209 -10.71 5.53 -10.13
CA ASP A 209 -11.69 4.61 -10.68
C ASP A 209 -11.88 3.30 -9.94
N ILE A 210 -10.99 2.94 -9.02
CA ILE A 210 -11.06 1.68 -8.27
C ILE A 210 -11.26 1.98 -6.80
N LEU A 211 -12.27 1.39 -6.18
CA LEU A 211 -12.48 1.37 -4.73
C LEU A 211 -12.07 0.00 -4.18
N VAL A 212 -11.24 0.00 -3.15
CA VAL A 212 -10.67 -1.20 -2.53
C VAL A 212 -11.05 -1.22 -1.05
N ALA A 213 -11.66 -2.31 -0.59
CA ALA A 213 -12.09 -2.46 0.80
C ALA A 213 -11.53 -3.77 1.40
N PRO A 214 -10.29 -3.79 1.92
CA PRO A 214 -9.64 -5.03 2.39
C PRO A 214 -10.29 -5.67 3.62
N ILE A 215 -10.16 -6.99 3.81
CA ILE A 215 -10.54 -7.62 5.08
C ILE A 215 -9.49 -7.31 6.15
N ARG A 216 -9.94 -6.71 7.26
CA ARG A 216 -9.08 -6.17 8.34
C ARG A 216 -9.21 -6.92 9.67
N LYS A 217 -9.94 -8.03 9.71
CA LYS A 217 -10.16 -8.81 10.92
C LYS A 217 -10.09 -10.30 10.59
N GLN A 218 -9.47 -11.04 11.49
CA GLN A 218 -9.35 -12.49 11.38
C GLN A 218 -10.71 -13.19 11.31
N GLY A 219 -10.78 -14.26 10.53
CA GLY A 219 -11.92 -15.15 10.38
C GLY A 219 -13.10 -14.56 9.60
N ARG A 220 -12.95 -13.37 9.01
CA ARG A 220 -14.04 -12.71 8.29
C ARG A 220 -14.11 -13.18 6.84
N THR A 221 -15.33 -13.45 6.40
CA THR A 221 -15.69 -13.81 5.03
C THR A 221 -16.59 -12.77 4.37
N ASP A 222 -16.82 -11.64 5.03
CA ASP A 222 -17.62 -10.52 4.56
C ASP A 222 -17.21 -9.25 5.29
N ARG A 223 -17.55 -8.09 4.71
CA ARG A 223 -17.49 -6.79 5.41
C ARG A 223 -18.50 -5.81 4.85
N HIS A 224 -18.80 -4.80 5.66
CA HIS A 224 -19.46 -3.59 5.19
C HIS A 224 -18.51 -2.77 4.31
N VAL A 225 -19.05 -2.20 3.23
CA VAL A 225 -18.34 -1.35 2.26
C VAL A 225 -19.20 -0.11 2.02
N LEU A 226 -18.62 1.08 2.18
CA LEU A 226 -19.27 2.34 1.84
C LEU A 226 -18.97 2.67 0.38
N LEU A 227 -20.03 2.77 -0.41
CA LEU A 227 -19.93 3.20 -1.80
C LEU A 227 -20.35 4.67 -1.88
N PRO A 228 -19.49 5.57 -2.38
CA PRO A 228 -19.82 6.98 -2.54
C PRO A 228 -20.76 7.22 -3.75
N ASP A 229 -21.19 8.47 -3.94
CA ASP A 229 -22.17 8.86 -4.97
C ASP A 229 -21.63 8.68 -6.40
N ASP A 230 -21.71 7.44 -6.89
CA ASP A 230 -21.37 7.02 -8.23
C ASP A 230 -22.08 5.70 -8.56
N THR A 231 -21.77 5.14 -9.72
CA THR A 231 -22.16 3.77 -10.09
C THR A 231 -20.95 2.86 -10.02
N TRP A 232 -20.99 1.90 -9.12
CA TRP A 232 -19.88 0.99 -8.83
C TRP A 232 -20.20 -0.41 -9.31
N ILE A 233 -19.24 -1.06 -9.97
CA ILE A 233 -19.37 -2.44 -10.45
C ILE A 233 -18.36 -3.29 -9.69
N GLU A 234 -18.85 -4.30 -8.97
CA GLU A 234 -18.00 -5.25 -8.24
C GLU A 234 -17.24 -6.13 -9.22
N LEU A 235 -15.91 -6.17 -9.16
CA LEU A 235 -15.09 -6.95 -10.10
C LEU A 235 -15.42 -8.45 -10.05
N ALA A 236 -15.62 -8.98 -8.84
CA ALA A 236 -15.86 -10.41 -8.64
C ALA A 236 -17.19 -10.90 -9.22
N THR A 237 -18.26 -10.10 -9.12
CA THR A 237 -19.62 -10.54 -9.49
C THR A 237 -20.19 -9.84 -10.73
N GLY A 238 -19.67 -8.66 -11.07
CA GLY A 238 -20.22 -7.79 -12.10
C GLY A 238 -21.49 -7.06 -11.67
N LYS A 239 -21.90 -7.18 -10.40
CA LYS A 239 -23.10 -6.52 -9.90
C LYS A 239 -22.87 -5.01 -9.79
N GLU A 240 -23.87 -4.25 -10.24
CA GLU A 240 -23.92 -2.80 -10.14
C GLU A 240 -24.49 -2.37 -8.77
N TYR A 241 -23.86 -1.36 -8.17
CA TYR A 241 -24.24 -0.74 -6.92
C TYR A 241 -24.27 0.78 -7.07
N ARG A 242 -25.06 1.44 -6.23
CA ARG A 242 -25.13 2.91 -6.10
C ARG A 242 -24.56 3.30 -4.72
N LYS A 243 -24.67 4.58 -4.37
CA LYS A 243 -24.31 5.06 -3.02
C LYS A 243 -25.01 4.24 -1.93
N GLY A 244 -24.26 3.83 -0.92
CA GLY A 244 -24.81 3.13 0.24
C GLY A 244 -23.78 2.36 1.05
N ASP A 245 -24.26 1.72 2.12
CA ASP A 245 -23.50 0.77 2.92
C ASP A 245 -24.01 -0.64 2.63
N TYR A 246 -23.11 -1.50 2.14
CA TYR A 246 -23.45 -2.86 1.72
C TYR A 246 -22.59 -3.90 2.44
N LEU A 247 -23.22 -4.98 2.88
CA LEU A 247 -22.52 -6.19 3.31
C LEU A 247 -22.11 -6.99 2.06
N ILE A 248 -20.80 -7.09 1.82
CA ILE A 248 -20.22 -7.72 0.64
C ILE A 248 -19.48 -9.01 1.05
N ASN A 249 -19.73 -10.09 0.31
CA ASN A 249 -19.03 -11.35 0.49
C ASN A 249 -17.56 -11.22 0.07
N ALA A 250 -16.67 -11.74 0.89
CA ALA A 250 -15.23 -11.58 0.80
C ALA A 250 -14.52 -12.83 1.37
N PRO A 251 -14.70 -14.02 0.78
CA PRO A 251 -13.98 -15.21 1.21
C PRO A 251 -12.46 -15.04 1.00
N LEU A 252 -11.65 -15.89 1.61
CA LEU A 252 -10.21 -15.89 1.35
C LEU A 252 -9.95 -16.14 -0.15
N GLY A 253 -9.02 -15.39 -0.74
CA GLY A 253 -8.82 -15.30 -2.19
C GLY A 253 -9.48 -14.08 -2.85
N GLN A 254 -10.41 -13.40 -2.17
CA GLN A 254 -11.23 -12.35 -2.75
C GLN A 254 -11.58 -11.27 -1.74
N ILE A 255 -11.19 -10.03 -2.03
CA ILE A 255 -11.66 -8.84 -1.30
C ILE A 255 -12.67 -8.04 -2.14
N PRO A 256 -13.54 -7.24 -1.49
CA PRO A 256 -14.40 -6.31 -2.19
C PRO A 256 -13.57 -5.25 -2.95
N VAL A 257 -13.67 -5.29 -4.27
CA VAL A 257 -13.06 -4.31 -5.18
C VAL A 257 -14.09 -3.92 -6.23
N PHE A 258 -14.22 -2.63 -6.44
CA PHE A 258 -15.21 -2.05 -7.34
C PHE A 258 -14.52 -1.12 -8.31
N TYR A 259 -15.00 -1.07 -9.55
CA TYR A 259 -14.62 -0.02 -10.48
C TYR A 259 -15.82 0.88 -10.81
N ARG A 260 -15.55 2.14 -11.12
CA ARG A 260 -16.57 3.12 -11.52
C ARG A 260 -17.07 2.80 -12.92
N LYS A 261 -18.38 2.80 -13.14
CA LYS A 261 -18.98 2.59 -14.47
C LYS A 261 -18.56 3.66 -15.48
N ASN A 262 -18.39 4.90 -15.03
CA ASN A 262 -17.91 6.03 -15.84
C ASN A 262 -16.42 6.28 -15.54
N HIS A 263 -15.60 5.23 -15.63
CA HIS A 263 -14.15 5.32 -15.42
C HIS A 263 -13.49 6.21 -16.49
N THR A 264 -12.39 6.87 -16.11
CA THR A 264 -11.66 7.82 -16.97
C THR A 264 -10.18 7.49 -17.11
N MET A 265 -9.61 6.82 -16.12
CA MET A 265 -8.22 6.36 -16.07
C MET A 265 -8.13 4.86 -16.35
N LEU A 266 -9.07 4.07 -15.84
CA LEU A 266 -9.10 2.62 -16.07
C LEU A 266 -9.56 2.33 -17.51
N ASP A 267 -8.88 1.44 -18.22
CA ASP A 267 -9.24 1.03 -19.58
C ASP A 267 -9.95 -0.32 -19.61
N ASP A 268 -10.76 -0.53 -20.64
CA ASP A 268 -11.63 -1.71 -20.79
C ASP A 268 -10.85 -3.02 -20.88
N ASP A 269 -9.66 -3.00 -21.51
CA ASP A 269 -8.79 -4.16 -21.61
C ASP A 269 -8.27 -4.57 -20.22
N THR A 270 -7.80 -3.60 -19.42
CA THR A 270 -7.42 -3.85 -18.02
C THR A 270 -8.61 -4.40 -17.22
N ILE A 271 -9.82 -3.87 -17.39
CA ILE A 271 -11.02 -4.38 -16.70
C ILE A 271 -11.29 -5.84 -17.10
N ALA A 272 -11.23 -6.16 -18.39
CA ALA A 272 -11.46 -7.51 -18.89
C ALA A 272 -10.44 -8.51 -18.33
N ASP A 273 -9.16 -8.14 -18.29
CA ASP A 273 -8.09 -8.96 -17.72
C ASP A 273 -8.29 -9.19 -16.22
N LEU A 274 -8.62 -8.14 -15.46
CA LEU A 274 -8.92 -8.24 -14.02
C LEU A 274 -10.12 -9.15 -13.77
N ILE A 275 -11.20 -8.99 -14.53
CA ILE A 275 -12.39 -9.84 -14.42
C ILE A 275 -12.03 -11.30 -14.70
N SER A 276 -11.26 -11.57 -15.75
CA SER A 276 -10.82 -12.91 -16.12
C SER A 276 -10.02 -13.57 -14.99
N LEU A 277 -9.04 -12.84 -14.42
CA LEU A 277 -8.18 -13.35 -13.34
C LEU A 277 -8.91 -13.52 -12.01
N ILE A 278 -9.81 -12.60 -11.66
CA ILE A 278 -10.54 -12.65 -10.38
C ILE A 278 -11.55 -13.79 -10.39
N ARG A 279 -12.25 -13.99 -11.52
CA ARG A 279 -13.35 -14.97 -11.65
C ARG A 279 -12.91 -16.37 -12.08
N SER A 280 -11.63 -16.57 -12.41
CA SER A 280 -11.00 -17.89 -12.59
C SER A 280 -10.63 -18.51 -11.25
#